data_AF-A0A2R6HL82-F1
#
_entry.id   AF-A0A2R6HL82-F1
#
_cell.length_a   1.000
_cell.length_b   1.000
_cell.length_c   1.000
_cell.angle_alpha   90.00
_cell.angle_beta   90.00
_cell.angle_gamma   90.00
#
_symmetry.space_group_name_H-M   'P 1'
#
loop_
_entity.id
_entity.type
_entity.pdbx_description
1 polymer ?
#
loop_
_entity_poly.entity_id
_entity_poly.type
_entity_poly.pdbx_seq_one_letter_code
_entity_poly.pdbx_strand_id
1 'polypeptide(L)'
;MSRRRNVQTFLRALVTEVRAERVTFMAGSIAYHAFVSLLPFLLVVLLLVTRVGDAATASRVVAAIGTYFSPNASGLLTGVVEGAQQETSLSLLGVLTLLWGALKIFRSLDTAFSDIYETGSANTLGDTFADAIVVLVALVCGLLAVGLVSTQLSFGGGTVGDLLARGVAVVALTVVFAPVFYVFPDTDVTVREIVPGTVLTAVGWTVLESLFRYYVAFTGTSETFGVVGTILLIVTWLYFNGLVLLVGAAFNAVLAGRSDDVAPIGWGETELAETTDFADSLDALCRDLDGTESVTVTVGDTGVTLPAPDEHDCGLEQVDRPALLGGDEARGHLSLRWVGER
;
A
#
# COMPACT_ATOMS: atom_id res chain seq x y z
N MET A 1 0.95 -14.43 -31.15
CA MET A 1 1.94 -15.02 -30.20
C MET A 1 2.55 -13.97 -29.27
N SER A 2 2.56 -12.67 -29.60
CA SER A 2 3.10 -11.59 -28.74
C SER A 2 2.44 -11.50 -27.36
N ARG A 3 1.09 -11.50 -27.29
CA ARG A 3 0.35 -11.30 -26.02
C ARG A 3 0.67 -12.32 -24.91
N ARG A 4 0.85 -13.61 -25.25
CA ARG A 4 1.23 -14.64 -24.26
C ARG A 4 2.69 -14.49 -23.80
N ARG A 5 3.57 -14.03 -24.69
CA ARG A 5 4.97 -13.77 -24.36
C ARG A 5 5.08 -12.59 -23.41
N ASN A 6 4.34 -11.51 -23.66
CA ASN A 6 4.32 -10.31 -22.82
C ASN A 6 3.78 -10.61 -21.41
N VAL A 7 2.73 -11.43 -21.28
CA VAL A 7 2.24 -11.86 -19.96
C VAL A 7 3.28 -12.69 -19.20
N GLN A 8 3.99 -13.59 -19.87
CA GLN A 8 5.06 -14.36 -19.22
C GLN A 8 6.23 -13.48 -18.79
N THR A 9 6.63 -12.51 -19.63
CA THR A 9 7.65 -11.52 -19.29
C THR A 9 7.20 -10.70 -18.08
N PHE A 10 5.96 -10.20 -18.07
CA PHE A 10 5.38 -9.46 -16.95
C PHE A 10 5.34 -10.27 -15.65
N LEU A 11 4.89 -11.53 -15.70
CA LEU A 11 4.86 -12.36 -14.51
C LEU A 11 6.27 -12.67 -13.97
N ARG A 12 7.26 -12.84 -14.86
CA ARG A 12 8.67 -12.98 -14.44
C ARG A 12 9.18 -11.69 -13.82
N ALA A 13 8.88 -10.55 -14.45
CA ALA A 13 9.21 -9.22 -13.94
C ALA A 13 8.67 -9.02 -12.53
N LEU A 14 7.37 -9.24 -12.34
CA LEU A 14 6.72 -9.15 -11.04
C LEU A 14 7.35 -10.08 -9.99
N VAL A 15 7.75 -11.30 -10.37
CA VAL A 15 8.39 -12.23 -9.43
C VAL A 15 9.82 -11.78 -9.09
N THR A 16 10.56 -11.22 -10.05
CA THR A 16 11.88 -10.63 -9.80
C THR A 16 11.75 -9.47 -8.84
N GLU A 17 10.84 -8.54 -9.11
CA GLU A 17 10.55 -7.37 -8.30
C GLU A 17 10.21 -7.74 -6.85
N VAL A 18 9.22 -8.61 -6.66
CA VAL A 18 8.77 -9.08 -5.33
C VAL A 18 9.93 -9.70 -4.52
N ARG A 19 10.93 -10.27 -5.19
CA ARG A 19 12.10 -10.86 -4.54
C ARG A 19 13.18 -9.83 -4.25
N ALA A 20 13.45 -8.93 -5.19
CA ALA A 20 14.47 -7.91 -5.07
C ALA A 20 14.13 -6.94 -3.93
N GLU A 21 12.87 -6.50 -3.89
CA GLU A 21 12.29 -5.64 -2.85
C GLU A 21 11.92 -6.36 -1.55
N ARG A 22 12.27 -7.65 -1.44
CA ARG A 22 12.05 -8.48 -0.23
C ARG A 22 10.62 -8.36 0.31
N VAL A 23 9.63 -8.27 -0.56
CA VAL A 23 8.22 -8.02 -0.22
C VAL A 23 7.70 -9.00 0.83
N THR A 24 8.12 -10.26 0.78
CA THR A 24 7.75 -11.27 1.78
C THR A 24 8.28 -10.97 3.18
N PHE A 25 9.47 -10.38 3.30
CA PHE A 25 10.04 -9.98 4.59
C PHE A 25 9.30 -8.75 5.14
N MET A 26 9.03 -7.77 4.28
CA MET A 26 8.28 -6.57 4.63
C MET A 26 6.84 -6.87 5.06
N ALA A 27 6.16 -7.79 4.38
CA ALA A 27 4.85 -8.30 4.81
C ALA A 27 4.91 -8.90 6.23
N GLY A 28 6.02 -9.55 6.59
CA GLY A 28 6.25 -10.08 7.93
C GLY A 28 6.38 -8.98 9.00
N SER A 29 7.10 -7.90 8.71
CA SER A 29 7.26 -6.77 9.64
C SER A 29 5.92 -6.05 9.87
N ILE A 30 5.15 -5.81 8.80
CA ILE A 30 3.79 -5.24 8.85
C ILE A 30 2.88 -6.13 9.70
N ALA A 31 2.90 -7.44 9.47
CA ALA A 31 2.06 -8.38 10.22
C ALA A 31 2.39 -8.42 11.72
N TYR A 32 3.69 -8.37 12.07
CA TYR A 32 4.11 -8.28 13.47
C TYR A 32 3.62 -6.98 14.13
N HIS A 33 3.81 -5.84 13.48
CA HIS A 33 3.36 -4.55 14.01
C HIS A 33 1.84 -4.47 14.11
N ALA A 34 1.11 -5.00 13.14
CA ALA A 34 -0.34 -5.13 13.17
C ALA A 34 -0.79 -6.00 14.35
N PHE A 35 -0.18 -7.17 14.54
CA PHE A 35 -0.51 -8.08 15.63
C PHE A 35 -0.29 -7.45 17.01
N VAL A 36 0.86 -6.81 17.24
CA VAL A 36 1.15 -6.12 18.51
C VAL A 36 0.17 -4.98 18.78
N SER A 37 -0.36 -4.35 17.72
CA SER A 37 -1.33 -3.26 17.83
C SER A 37 -2.76 -3.71 18.09
N LEU A 38 -3.11 -4.99 17.89
CA LEU A 38 -4.49 -5.48 18.00
C LEU A 38 -5.09 -5.27 19.39
N LEU A 39 -4.39 -5.67 20.46
CA LEU A 39 -4.90 -5.54 21.83
C LEU A 39 -5.07 -4.06 22.24
N PRO A 40 -4.05 -3.19 22.07
CA PRO A 40 -4.20 -1.75 22.27
C PRO A 40 -5.35 -1.14 21.44
N PHE A 41 -5.52 -1.57 20.20
CA PHE A 41 -6.58 -1.09 19.31
C PHE A 41 -7.96 -1.42 19.87
N LEU A 42 -8.18 -2.66 20.29
CA LEU A 42 -9.43 -3.12 20.89
C LEU A 42 -9.79 -2.34 22.16
N LEU A 43 -8.78 -2.04 23.00
CA LEU A 43 -8.95 -1.20 24.19
C LEU A 43 -9.42 0.21 23.84
N VAL A 44 -8.80 0.84 22.84
CA VAL A 44 -9.19 2.20 22.42
C VAL A 44 -10.57 2.21 21.78
N VAL A 45 -10.89 1.23 20.93
CA VAL A 45 -12.24 1.08 20.35
C VAL A 45 -13.28 0.96 21.46
N LEU A 46 -13.06 0.10 22.45
CA LEU A 46 -13.98 -0.05 23.58
C LEU A 46 -14.11 1.25 24.39
N LEU A 47 -12.99 1.93 24.68
CA LEU A 47 -13.01 3.20 25.41
C LEU A 47 -13.79 4.27 24.64
N LEU A 48 -13.62 4.34 23.32
CA LEU A 48 -14.39 5.25 22.47
C LEU A 48 -15.88 4.88 22.47
N VAL A 49 -16.22 3.60 22.31
CA VAL A 49 -17.62 3.17 22.27
C VAL A 49 -18.32 3.39 23.62
N THR A 50 -17.64 3.17 24.75
CA THR A 50 -18.18 3.44 26.09
C THR A 50 -18.28 4.93 26.42
N ARG A 51 -17.46 5.78 25.79
CA ARG A 51 -17.50 7.25 25.95
C ARG A 51 -18.52 7.94 25.04
N VAL A 52 -18.68 7.44 23.82
CA VAL A 52 -19.52 8.06 22.77
C VAL A 52 -20.88 7.38 22.66
N GLY A 53 -20.96 6.08 22.92
CA GLY A 53 -22.18 5.27 22.83
C GLY A 53 -22.76 4.86 24.17
N ASP A 54 -23.90 4.17 24.13
CA ASP A 54 -24.50 3.51 25.29
C ASP A 54 -23.92 2.10 25.51
N ALA A 55 -24.18 1.50 26.69
CA ALA A 55 -23.73 0.15 27.01
C ALA A 55 -24.26 -0.92 26.01
N ALA A 56 -25.38 -0.64 25.34
CA ALA A 56 -25.94 -1.48 24.29
C ALA A 56 -25.10 -1.45 23.00
N THR A 57 -24.52 -0.30 22.64
CA THR A 57 -23.61 -0.17 21.49
C THR A 57 -22.28 -0.86 21.76
N ALA A 58 -21.73 -0.72 22.98
CA ALA A 58 -20.51 -1.42 23.40
C ALA A 58 -20.65 -2.95 23.30
N SER A 59 -21.76 -3.49 23.80
CA SER A 59 -22.03 -4.93 23.73
C SER A 59 -22.25 -5.44 22.31
N ARG A 60 -22.86 -4.66 21.41
CA ARG A 60 -22.97 -5.02 19.97
C ARG A 60 -21.61 -5.06 19.28
N VAL A 61 -20.74 -4.10 19.55
CA VAL A 61 -19.37 -4.07 18.98
C VAL A 61 -18.56 -5.25 19.49
N VAL A 62 -18.58 -5.52 20.79
CA VAL A 62 -17.89 -6.68 21.38
C VAL A 62 -18.44 -8.00 20.81
N ALA A 63 -19.76 -8.12 20.64
CA ALA A 63 -20.36 -9.31 20.03
C ALA A 63 -19.94 -9.47 18.55
N ALA A 64 -19.94 -8.38 17.77
CA ALA A 64 -19.52 -8.40 16.36
C ALA A 64 -18.03 -8.70 16.20
N ILE A 65 -17.18 -8.27 17.14
CA ILE A 65 -15.77 -8.66 17.18
C ILE A 65 -15.68 -10.15 17.55
N GLY A 66 -16.37 -10.57 18.61
CA GLY A 66 -16.36 -11.93 19.13
C GLY A 66 -16.78 -13.01 18.13
N THR A 67 -17.60 -12.69 17.12
CA THR A 67 -17.97 -13.64 16.05
C THR A 67 -16.78 -14.07 15.18
N TYR A 68 -15.69 -13.31 15.17
CA TYR A 68 -14.47 -13.63 14.42
C TYR A 68 -13.40 -14.33 15.27
N PHE A 69 -13.60 -14.46 16.58
CA PHE A 69 -12.64 -15.05 17.51
C PHE A 69 -13.14 -16.39 18.07
N SER A 70 -12.20 -17.29 18.37
CA SER A 70 -12.48 -18.54 19.11
C SER A 70 -13.06 -18.24 20.50
N PRO A 71 -13.91 -19.11 21.09
CA PRO A 71 -14.42 -18.96 22.46
C PRO A 71 -13.33 -18.65 23.52
N ASN A 72 -12.12 -19.18 23.32
CA ASN A 72 -10.96 -18.93 24.18
C ASN A 72 -10.37 -17.51 24.01
N ALA A 73 -10.39 -16.98 22.79
CA ALA A 73 -9.96 -15.62 22.51
C ALA A 73 -10.98 -14.58 23.01
N SER A 74 -12.28 -14.90 22.98
CA SER A 74 -13.30 -14.05 23.61
C SER A 74 -13.12 -13.90 25.13
N GLY A 75 -12.64 -14.94 25.84
CA GLY A 75 -12.33 -14.85 27.27
C GLY A 75 -11.16 -13.90 27.59
N LEU A 76 -10.17 -13.84 26.70
CA LEU A 76 -9.08 -12.86 26.80
C LEU A 76 -9.58 -11.43 26.55
N LEU A 77 -10.48 -11.25 25.56
CA LEU A 77 -11.10 -9.96 25.28
C LEU A 77 -11.92 -9.45 26.47
N THR A 78 -12.73 -10.31 27.10
CA THR A 78 -13.52 -9.93 28.29
C THR A 78 -12.63 -9.57 29.48
N GLY A 79 -11.54 -10.30 29.73
CA GLY A 79 -10.61 -9.96 30.80
C GLY A 79 -9.89 -8.62 30.57
N VAL A 80 -9.58 -8.30 29.32
CA VAL A 80 -9.00 -7.01 28.92
C VAL A 80 -10.02 -5.87 29.08
N VAL A 81 -11.29 -6.11 28.74
CA VAL A 81 -12.41 -5.17 28.93
C VAL A 81 -12.64 -4.84 30.41
N GLU A 82 -12.70 -5.87 31.26
CA GLU A 82 -12.92 -5.71 32.70
C GLU A 82 -11.77 -4.99 33.40
N GLY A 83 -10.52 -5.33 33.03
CA GLY A 83 -9.33 -4.66 33.56
C GLY A 83 -9.21 -3.20 33.14
N ALA A 84 -9.61 -2.86 31.91
CA ALA A 84 -9.56 -1.48 31.40
C ALA A 84 -10.59 -0.55 32.05
N GLN A 85 -11.74 -1.08 32.48
CA GLN A 85 -12.78 -0.32 33.19
C GLN A 85 -12.36 0.08 34.61
N GLN A 86 -11.47 -0.68 35.24
CA GLN A 86 -11.08 -0.47 36.64
C GLN A 86 -9.82 0.39 36.82
N GLU A 87 -8.92 0.43 35.83
CA GLU A 87 -7.59 1.04 35.96
C GLU A 87 -7.31 2.08 34.85
N THR A 88 -7.41 3.38 35.17
CA THR A 88 -7.09 4.49 34.26
C THR A 88 -5.67 4.42 33.68
N SER A 89 -4.72 3.90 34.46
CA SER A 89 -3.30 3.74 34.06
C SER A 89 -3.11 2.71 32.94
N LEU A 90 -3.90 1.63 32.91
CA LEU A 90 -3.86 0.63 31.84
C LEU A 90 -4.40 1.20 30.51
N SER A 91 -5.35 2.12 30.58
CA SER A 91 -5.89 2.82 29.40
C SER A 91 -4.85 3.73 28.73
N LEU A 92 -4.07 4.48 29.51
CA LEU A 92 -3.00 5.35 29.00
C LEU A 92 -1.88 4.55 28.31
N LEU A 93 -1.42 3.47 28.94
CA LEU A 93 -0.38 2.60 28.37
C LEU A 93 -0.88 1.92 27.09
N GLY A 94 -2.14 1.50 27.06
CA GLY A 94 -2.79 0.98 25.85
C GLY A 94 -2.81 2.01 24.71
N VAL A 95 -3.24 3.25 24.97
CA VAL A 95 -3.22 4.32 23.95
C VAL A 95 -1.81 4.57 23.42
N LEU A 96 -0.81 4.67 24.29
CA LEU A 96 0.59 4.89 23.86
C LEU A 96 1.12 3.73 23.02
N THR A 97 0.82 2.49 23.41
CA THR A 97 1.22 1.29 22.67
C THR A 97 0.52 1.22 21.30
N LEU A 98 -0.76 1.61 21.24
CA LEU A 98 -1.50 1.69 19.98
C LEU A 98 -0.90 2.74 19.05
N LEU A 99 -0.64 3.95 19.56
CA LEU A 99 -0.05 5.03 18.76
C LEU A 99 1.33 4.63 18.23
N TRP A 100 2.15 4.01 19.07
CA TRP A 100 3.45 3.49 18.66
C TRP A 100 3.33 2.39 17.61
N GLY A 101 2.41 1.45 17.79
CA GLY A 101 2.16 0.36 16.86
C GLY A 101 1.61 0.82 15.52
N ALA A 102 0.63 1.74 15.53
CA ALA A 102 0.08 2.36 14.33
C ALA A 102 1.16 3.12 13.55
N LEU A 103 1.97 3.94 14.24
CA LEU A 103 3.09 4.66 13.61
C LEU A 103 4.08 3.70 12.95
N LYS A 104 4.37 2.56 13.60
CA LYS A 104 5.24 1.51 13.03
C LYS A 104 4.64 0.86 11.80
N ILE A 105 3.34 0.57 11.78
CA ILE A 105 2.64 0.01 10.61
C ILE A 105 2.70 0.99 9.45
N PHE A 106 2.34 2.25 9.69
CA PHE A 106 2.37 3.28 8.64
C PHE A 106 3.77 3.48 8.11
N ARG A 107 4.78 3.60 8.99
CA ARG A 107 6.18 3.67 8.56
C ARG A 107 6.62 2.45 7.77
N SER A 108 6.20 1.25 8.15
CA SER A 108 6.54 0.06 7.38
C SER A 108 5.84 0.00 6.02
N LEU A 109 4.63 0.55 5.89
CA LEU A 109 3.94 0.65 4.61
C LEU A 109 4.58 1.71 3.72
N ASP A 110 4.80 2.90 4.27
CA ASP A 110 5.50 4.03 3.66
C ASP A 110 6.83 3.54 3.06
N THR A 111 7.74 3.05 3.89
CA THR A 111 9.03 2.50 3.44
C THR A 111 8.87 1.38 2.41
N ALA A 112 7.91 0.47 2.58
CA ALA A 112 7.71 -0.61 1.60
C ALA A 112 7.28 -0.09 0.22
N PHE A 113 6.44 0.95 0.17
CA PHE A 113 6.03 1.54 -1.09
C PHE A 113 7.14 2.39 -1.70
N SER A 114 7.87 3.18 -0.91
CA SER A 114 9.01 3.95 -1.42
C SER A 114 10.12 3.03 -1.95
N ASP A 115 10.36 1.89 -1.28
CA ASP A 115 11.30 0.86 -1.74
C ASP A 115 10.81 0.25 -3.07
N ILE A 116 9.54 -0.21 -3.15
CA ILE A 116 8.94 -0.78 -4.37
C ILE A 116 8.87 0.20 -5.56
N TYR A 117 8.74 1.50 -5.29
CA TYR A 117 8.70 2.55 -6.31
C TYR A 117 10.07 3.23 -6.50
N GLU A 118 11.10 2.75 -5.78
CA GLU A 118 12.50 3.17 -5.85
C GLU A 118 12.70 4.70 -5.80
N THR A 119 11.87 5.42 -5.04
CA THR A 119 11.82 6.89 -5.10
C THR A 119 13.04 7.59 -4.48
N GLY A 120 13.91 6.85 -3.78
CA GLY A 120 15.10 7.39 -3.12
C GLY A 120 14.80 8.44 -2.04
N SER A 121 13.53 8.67 -1.69
CA SER A 121 13.12 9.67 -0.72
C SER A 121 13.50 9.23 0.69
N ALA A 122 14.33 10.03 1.36
CA ALA A 122 14.59 9.84 2.77
C ALA A 122 13.38 10.35 3.57
N ASN A 123 12.32 9.54 3.69
CA ASN A 123 11.09 9.96 4.35
C ASN A 123 11.36 10.35 5.80
N THR A 124 11.07 11.60 6.14
CA THR A 124 11.18 12.06 7.50
C THR A 124 10.02 11.50 8.33
N LEU A 125 10.18 11.47 9.66
CA LEU A 125 9.07 11.07 10.53
C LEU A 125 7.85 11.99 10.41
N GLY A 126 8.04 13.23 9.94
CA GLY A 126 6.95 14.18 9.70
C GLY A 126 6.11 13.80 8.49
N ASP A 127 6.77 13.39 7.40
CA ASP A 127 6.12 13.02 6.14
C ASP A 127 5.26 11.77 6.34
N THR A 128 5.86 10.70 6.88
CA THR A 128 5.13 9.47 7.22
C THR A 128 3.90 9.74 8.11
N PHE A 129 3.97 10.71 9.03
CA PHE A 129 2.85 11.04 9.90
C PHE A 129 1.74 11.80 9.17
N ALA A 130 2.10 12.72 8.27
CA ALA A 130 1.15 13.42 7.42
C ALA A 130 0.41 12.43 6.50
N ASP A 131 1.16 11.54 5.86
CA ASP A 131 0.61 10.51 4.96
C ASP A 131 -0.27 9.52 5.72
N ALA A 132 0.17 9.10 6.92
CA ALA A 132 -0.64 8.27 7.80
C ALA A 132 -2.00 8.92 8.13
N ILE A 133 -2.04 10.23 8.41
CA ILE A 133 -3.29 10.95 8.69
C ILE A 133 -4.18 11.00 7.45
N VAL A 134 -3.63 11.37 6.30
CA VAL A 134 -4.38 11.46 5.04
C VAL A 134 -4.99 10.11 4.70
N VAL A 135 -4.19 9.05 4.74
CA VAL A 135 -4.63 7.68 4.48
C VAL A 135 -5.65 7.23 5.53
N LEU A 136 -5.44 7.49 6.82
CA LEU A 136 -6.38 7.10 7.87
C LEU A 136 -7.74 7.79 7.70
N VAL A 137 -7.77 9.09 7.43
CA VAL A 137 -9.01 9.83 7.19
C VAL A 137 -9.71 9.29 5.95
N ALA A 138 -8.98 9.05 4.86
CA ALA A 138 -9.54 8.51 3.64
C ALA A 138 -10.10 7.08 3.84
N LEU A 139 -9.41 6.23 4.60
CA LEU A 139 -9.88 4.90 4.97
C LEU A 139 -11.15 4.96 5.80
N VAL A 140 -11.21 5.84 6.81
CA VAL A 140 -12.41 6.00 7.65
C VAL A 140 -13.59 6.51 6.81
N CYS A 141 -13.39 7.56 6.01
CA CYS A 141 -14.42 8.08 5.11
C CYS A 141 -14.89 7.03 4.10
N GLY A 142 -13.95 6.30 3.49
CA GLY A 142 -14.24 5.22 2.56
C GLY A 142 -15.06 4.11 3.21
N LEU A 143 -14.66 3.67 4.41
CA LEU A 143 -15.38 2.62 5.14
C LEU A 143 -16.79 3.06 5.55
N LEU A 144 -16.95 4.32 6.00
CA LEU A 144 -18.27 4.88 6.33
C LEU A 144 -19.16 4.98 5.10
N ALA A 145 -18.62 5.43 3.96
CA ALA A 145 -19.35 5.51 2.70
C ALA A 145 -19.80 4.12 2.23
N VAL A 146 -18.89 3.13 2.26
CA VAL A 146 -19.19 1.73 1.94
C VAL A 146 -20.25 1.18 2.88
N GLY A 147 -20.13 1.42 4.18
CA GLY A 147 -21.12 1.02 5.19
C GLY A 147 -22.50 1.59 4.88
N LEU A 148 -22.59 2.89 4.61
CA LEU A 148 -23.86 3.54 4.25
C LEU A 148 -24.47 2.93 2.98
N VAL A 149 -23.66 2.77 1.93
CA VAL A 149 -24.10 2.20 0.65
C VAL A 149 -24.57 0.75 0.82
N SER A 150 -23.86 -0.05 1.63
CA SER A 150 -24.21 -1.46 1.89
C SER A 150 -25.59 -1.64 2.54
N THR A 151 -26.03 -0.68 3.37
CA THR A 151 -27.38 -0.73 3.99
C THR A 151 -28.52 -0.47 3.01
N GLN A 152 -28.24 0.20 1.89
CA GLN A 152 -29.22 0.56 0.88
C GLN A 152 -29.29 -0.47 -0.27
N LEU A 153 -28.24 -1.27 -0.41
CA LEU A 153 -28.13 -2.26 -1.47
C LEU A 153 -28.63 -3.61 -0.98
N SER A 154 -29.84 -3.98 -1.40
CA SER A 154 -30.32 -5.36 -1.29
C SER A 154 -30.09 -6.07 -2.63
N PHE A 155 -29.05 -6.89 -2.68
CA PHE A 155 -28.86 -7.84 -3.77
C PHE A 155 -29.76 -9.02 -3.45
N GLY A 156 -30.89 -9.16 -4.16
CA GLY A 156 -31.85 -10.25 -3.93
C GLY A 156 -31.17 -11.62 -3.81
N GLY A 157 -31.73 -12.53 -3.01
CA GLY A 157 -31.10 -13.81 -2.70
C GLY A 157 -30.80 -14.70 -3.94
N GLY A 158 -29.80 -15.58 -3.81
CA GLY A 158 -29.40 -16.55 -4.84
C GLY A 158 -28.03 -16.24 -5.45
N THR A 159 -27.59 -17.09 -6.38
CA THR A 159 -26.21 -17.07 -6.93
C THR A 159 -25.84 -15.74 -7.61
N VAL A 160 -26.81 -15.09 -8.27
CA VAL A 160 -26.58 -13.78 -8.93
C VAL A 160 -26.41 -12.67 -7.88
N GLY A 161 -27.21 -12.69 -6.81
CA GLY A 161 -27.09 -11.75 -5.70
C GLY A 161 -25.74 -11.86 -5.00
N ASP A 162 -25.29 -13.09 -4.74
CA ASP A 162 -23.98 -13.35 -4.13
C ASP A 162 -22.82 -12.85 -5.00
N LEU A 163 -22.91 -13.03 -6.32
CA LEU A 163 -21.89 -12.54 -7.24
C LEU A 163 -21.85 -11.01 -7.29
N LEU A 164 -23.02 -10.36 -7.31
CA LEU A 164 -23.12 -8.90 -7.26
C LEU A 164 -22.58 -8.35 -5.94
N ALA A 165 -22.91 -8.97 -4.81
CA ALA A 165 -22.40 -8.57 -3.50
C ALA A 165 -20.87 -8.65 -3.44
N ARG A 166 -20.27 -9.72 -3.99
CA ARG A 166 -18.80 -9.85 -4.10
C ARG A 166 -18.19 -8.78 -5.01
N GLY A 167 -18.83 -8.51 -6.16
CA GLY A 167 -18.39 -7.44 -7.06
C GLY A 167 -18.39 -6.08 -6.37
N VAL A 168 -19.45 -5.77 -5.62
CA VAL A 168 -19.55 -4.53 -4.84
C VAL A 168 -18.52 -4.49 -3.71
N ALA A 169 -18.25 -5.61 -3.04
CA ALA A 169 -17.19 -5.69 -2.03
C ALA A 169 -15.80 -5.38 -2.63
N VAL A 170 -15.50 -5.91 -3.82
CA VAL A 170 -14.23 -5.62 -4.52
C VAL A 170 -14.15 -4.14 -4.91
N VAL A 171 -15.22 -3.55 -5.44
CA VAL A 171 -15.25 -2.11 -5.77
C VAL A 171 -15.08 -1.26 -4.51
N ALA A 172 -15.79 -1.59 -3.43
CA ALA A 172 -15.68 -0.93 -2.15
C ALA A 172 -14.25 -0.99 -1.59
N LEU A 173 -13.64 -2.18 -1.57
CA LEU A 173 -12.25 -2.35 -1.15
C LEU A 173 -11.28 -1.59 -2.04
N THR A 174 -11.54 -1.52 -3.35
CA THR A 174 -10.71 -0.74 -4.29
C THR A 174 -10.75 0.75 -3.93
N VAL A 175 -11.93 1.29 -3.66
CA VAL A 175 -12.08 2.70 -3.24
C VAL A 175 -11.42 2.96 -1.89
N VAL A 176 -11.59 2.04 -0.93
CA VAL A 176 -10.97 2.13 0.40
C VAL A 176 -9.45 2.09 0.30
N PHE A 177 -8.88 1.27 -0.58
CA PHE A 177 -7.43 1.15 -0.73
C PHE A 177 -6.78 2.16 -1.67
N ALA A 178 -7.52 2.81 -2.57
CA ALA A 178 -6.93 3.76 -3.50
C ALA A 178 -6.04 4.84 -2.84
N PRO A 179 -6.38 5.42 -1.68
CA PRO A 179 -5.51 6.38 -0.98
C PRO A 179 -4.17 5.79 -0.57
N VAL A 180 -4.14 4.54 -0.10
CA VAL A 180 -2.90 3.82 0.27
C VAL A 180 -1.95 3.75 -0.94
N PHE A 181 -2.51 3.38 -2.09
CA PHE A 181 -1.75 3.24 -3.33
C PHE A 181 -1.40 4.57 -4.01
N TYR A 182 -2.07 5.66 -3.65
CA TYR A 182 -1.83 6.99 -4.20
C TYR A 182 -0.82 7.79 -3.38
N VAL A 183 -0.85 7.65 -2.06
CA VAL A 183 -0.07 8.49 -1.14
C VAL A 183 1.30 7.89 -0.84
N PHE A 184 1.38 6.60 -0.49
CA PHE A 184 2.65 5.99 -0.07
C PHE A 184 3.74 5.78 -1.12
N PRO A 185 3.48 5.77 -2.45
CA PRO A 185 4.57 5.69 -3.41
C PRO A 185 5.60 6.84 -3.36
N ASP A 186 5.36 7.93 -2.62
CA ASP A 186 6.25 9.11 -2.54
C ASP A 186 6.72 9.69 -3.88
N THR A 187 5.90 9.48 -4.92
CA THR A 187 6.13 9.97 -6.28
C THR A 187 4.80 10.32 -6.92
N ASP A 188 4.86 11.14 -7.95
CA ASP A 188 3.68 11.52 -8.72
C ASP A 188 3.15 10.29 -9.48
N VAL A 189 2.12 9.66 -8.93
CA VAL A 189 1.39 8.55 -9.53
C VAL A 189 0.03 9.03 -10.04
N THR A 190 -0.37 8.53 -11.22
CA THR A 190 -1.70 8.83 -11.74
C THR A 190 -2.74 7.85 -11.20
N VAL A 191 -4.01 8.25 -11.13
CA VAL A 191 -5.10 7.36 -10.71
C VAL A 191 -5.19 6.10 -11.59
N ARG A 192 -4.80 6.20 -12.87
CA ARG A 192 -4.82 5.06 -13.80
C ARG A 192 -3.75 4.02 -13.45
N GLU A 193 -2.59 4.45 -12.95
CA GLU A 193 -1.49 3.57 -12.57
C GLU A 193 -1.78 2.80 -11.29
N ILE A 194 -2.51 3.39 -10.34
CA ILE A 194 -2.78 2.73 -9.07
C ILE A 194 -3.88 1.67 -9.16
N VAL A 195 -4.91 1.91 -10.00
CA VAL A 195 -6.13 1.10 -10.04
C VAL A 195 -5.89 -0.39 -10.28
N PRO A 196 -5.06 -0.84 -11.23
CA PRO A 196 -4.87 -2.26 -11.51
C PRO A 196 -4.42 -3.08 -10.29
N GLY A 197 -3.39 -2.60 -9.58
CA GLY A 197 -2.84 -3.22 -8.38
C GLY A 197 -3.73 -3.05 -7.15
N THR A 198 -4.47 -1.94 -7.05
CA THR A 198 -5.48 -1.77 -6.01
C THR A 198 -6.63 -2.78 -6.19
N VAL A 199 -7.09 -3.01 -7.43
CA VAL A 199 -8.10 -4.03 -7.75
C VAL A 199 -7.56 -5.44 -7.47
N LEU A 200 -6.31 -5.71 -7.85
CA LEU A 200 -5.64 -6.99 -7.54
C LEU A 200 -5.63 -7.25 -6.03
N THR A 201 -5.31 -6.22 -5.25
CA THR A 201 -5.32 -6.27 -3.78
C THR A 201 -6.71 -6.53 -3.23
N ALA A 202 -7.72 -5.81 -3.71
CA ALA A 202 -9.11 -5.99 -3.30
C ALA A 202 -9.64 -7.39 -3.60
N VAL A 203 -9.32 -7.95 -4.77
CA VAL A 203 -9.64 -9.33 -5.13
C VAL A 203 -8.90 -10.31 -4.23
N GLY A 204 -7.60 -10.11 -4.02
CA GLY A 204 -6.78 -10.97 -3.16
C GLY A 204 -7.29 -11.00 -1.72
N TRP A 205 -7.68 -9.86 -1.15
CA TRP A 205 -8.32 -9.77 0.16
C TRP A 205 -9.66 -10.53 0.22
N THR A 206 -10.52 -10.36 -0.78
CA THR A 206 -11.81 -11.06 -0.85
C THR A 206 -11.62 -12.59 -0.91
N VAL A 207 -10.61 -13.04 -1.66
CA VAL A 207 -10.23 -14.45 -1.74
C VAL A 207 -9.67 -14.94 -0.40
N LEU A 208 -8.77 -14.17 0.21
CA LEU A 208 -8.14 -14.51 1.48
C LEU A 208 -9.17 -14.59 2.62
N GLU A 209 -10.12 -13.66 2.67
CA GLU A 209 -11.26 -13.70 3.60
C GLU A 209 -12.09 -14.96 3.40
N SER A 210 -12.41 -15.31 2.14
CA SER A 210 -13.18 -16.52 1.83
C SER A 210 -12.43 -17.80 2.22
N LEU A 211 -11.12 -17.86 1.97
CA LEU A 211 -10.25 -18.96 2.40
C LEU A 211 -10.19 -19.06 3.92
N PHE A 212 -10.08 -17.92 4.62
CA PHE A 212 -10.06 -17.88 6.07
C PHE A 212 -11.36 -18.40 6.68
N ARG A 213 -12.52 -17.97 6.17
CA ARG A 213 -13.82 -18.50 6.60
C ARG A 213 -13.93 -20.01 6.37
N TYR A 214 -13.48 -20.50 5.21
CA TYR A 214 -13.49 -21.94 4.90
C TYR A 214 -12.57 -22.72 5.85
N TYR A 215 -11.38 -22.20 6.10
CA TYR A 215 -10.41 -22.79 7.03
C TYR A 215 -11.03 -22.95 8.43
N VAL A 216 -11.58 -21.88 9.00
CA VAL A 216 -12.22 -21.90 10.33
C VAL A 216 -13.41 -22.85 10.37
N ALA A 217 -14.23 -22.89 9.31
CA ALA A 217 -15.36 -23.81 9.22
C ALA A 217 -14.90 -25.29 9.15
N PHE A 218 -13.79 -25.57 8.47
CA PHE A 218 -13.27 -26.93 8.28
C PHE A 218 -12.54 -27.47 9.52
N THR A 219 -11.70 -26.65 10.17
CA THR A 219 -10.94 -27.08 11.35
C THR A 219 -11.83 -27.19 12.58
N GLY A 220 -13.04 -26.59 12.55
CA GLY A 220 -13.82 -26.32 13.75
C GLY A 220 -13.04 -25.41 14.71
N THR A 221 -13.68 -24.98 15.79
CA THR A 221 -12.98 -24.38 16.94
C THR A 221 -12.23 -25.46 17.71
N SER A 222 -11.36 -26.21 17.04
CA SER A 222 -10.59 -27.28 17.67
C SER A 222 -9.65 -26.64 18.70
N GLU A 223 -9.96 -26.89 19.97
CA GLU A 223 -9.19 -26.43 21.14
C GLU A 223 -7.73 -26.92 21.14
N THR A 224 -7.38 -27.79 20.20
CA THR A 224 -6.12 -28.53 20.08
C THR A 224 -4.86 -27.66 20.18
N PHE A 225 -4.91 -26.40 19.72
CA PHE A 225 -3.76 -25.48 19.77
C PHE A 225 -3.94 -24.29 20.73
N GLY A 226 -5.10 -24.18 21.39
CA GLY A 226 -5.38 -23.13 22.37
C GLY A 226 -5.04 -21.70 21.89
N VAL A 227 -4.47 -20.91 22.80
CA VAL A 227 -4.09 -19.51 22.53
C VAL A 227 -2.96 -19.41 21.50
N VAL A 228 -1.97 -20.32 21.54
CA VAL A 228 -0.82 -20.29 20.62
C VAL A 228 -1.26 -20.49 19.17
N GLY A 229 -2.16 -21.44 18.91
CA GLY A 229 -2.73 -21.64 17.57
C GLY A 229 -3.51 -20.43 17.08
N THR A 230 -4.24 -19.75 17.97
CA THR A 230 -4.97 -18.53 17.62
C THR A 230 -4.01 -17.40 17.23
N ILE A 231 -2.93 -17.20 17.99
CA ILE A 231 -1.90 -16.20 17.67
C ILE A 231 -1.26 -16.50 16.31
N LEU A 232 -0.82 -17.74 16.08
CA LEU A 232 -0.21 -18.13 14.82
C LEU A 232 -1.16 -17.93 13.64
N LEU A 233 -2.45 -18.27 13.81
CA LEU A 233 -3.46 -18.08 12.79
C LEU A 233 -3.66 -16.59 12.45
N ILE A 234 -3.77 -15.73 13.45
CA ILE A 234 -3.94 -14.28 13.26
C ILE A 234 -2.73 -13.67 12.59
N VAL A 235 -1.50 -13.97 13.05
CA VAL A 235 -0.26 -13.45 12.46
C VAL A 235 -0.13 -13.92 11.01
N THR A 236 -0.45 -15.19 10.72
CA THR A 236 -0.44 -15.74 9.36
C THR A 236 -1.47 -15.04 8.47
N TRP A 237 -2.67 -14.79 8.98
CA TRP A 237 -3.69 -14.03 8.26
C TRP A 237 -3.21 -12.62 7.96
N LEU A 238 -2.69 -11.88 8.95
CA LEU A 238 -2.13 -10.54 8.77
C LEU A 238 -0.97 -10.52 7.76
N TYR A 239 -0.11 -11.53 7.80
CA TYR A 239 0.98 -11.73 6.84
C TYR A 239 0.48 -11.81 5.41
N PHE A 240 -0.51 -12.66 5.13
CA PHE A 240 -1.06 -12.77 3.78
C PHE A 240 -1.81 -11.50 3.34
N ASN A 241 -2.46 -10.78 4.26
CA ASN A 241 -3.08 -9.49 3.94
C ASN A 241 -2.04 -8.45 3.51
N GLY A 242 -0.94 -8.32 4.28
CA GLY A 242 0.17 -7.43 3.94
C GLY A 242 0.87 -7.84 2.64
N LEU A 243 1.07 -9.15 2.44
CA LEU A 243 1.68 -9.70 1.23
C LEU A 243 0.87 -9.37 -0.03
N VAL A 244 -0.45 -9.59 0.00
CA VAL A 244 -1.33 -9.28 -1.13
C VAL A 244 -1.29 -7.79 -1.48
N LEU A 245 -1.27 -6.92 -0.46
CA LEU A 245 -1.20 -5.47 -0.62
C LEU A 245 0.10 -5.04 -1.28
N LEU A 246 1.24 -5.51 -0.78
CA LEU A 246 2.55 -5.18 -1.35
C LEU A 246 2.77 -5.79 -2.74
N VAL A 247 2.25 -7.00 -3.00
CA VAL A 247 2.25 -7.57 -4.36
C VAL A 247 1.41 -6.72 -5.31
N GLY A 248 0.31 -6.13 -4.84
CA GLY A 248 -0.44 -5.13 -5.60
C GLY A 248 0.39 -3.89 -5.92
N ALA A 249 1.21 -3.42 -4.99
CA ALA A 249 2.08 -2.26 -5.21
C ALA A 249 3.16 -2.58 -6.25
N ALA A 250 3.86 -3.71 -6.09
CA ALA A 250 4.85 -4.19 -7.06
C ALA A 250 4.23 -4.43 -8.45
N PHE A 251 2.98 -4.90 -8.50
CA PHE A 251 2.25 -5.03 -9.76
C PHE A 251 2.09 -3.68 -10.46
N ASN A 252 1.76 -2.62 -9.73
CA ASN A 252 1.63 -1.28 -10.30
C ASN A 252 2.98 -0.70 -10.72
N ALA A 253 4.03 -0.85 -9.89
CA ALA A 253 5.38 -0.38 -10.21
C ALA A 253 5.89 -1.01 -11.51
N VAL A 254 5.81 -2.34 -11.63
CA VAL A 254 6.21 -3.07 -12.85
C VAL A 254 5.33 -2.72 -14.04
N LEU A 255 4.02 -2.57 -13.85
CA LEU A 255 3.11 -2.24 -14.96
C LEU A 255 3.32 -0.81 -15.47
N ALA A 256 3.68 0.12 -14.60
CA ALA A 256 3.96 1.51 -14.92
C ALA A 256 5.43 1.76 -15.35
N GLY A 257 6.31 0.75 -15.28
CA GLY A 257 7.74 0.91 -15.53
C GLY A 257 8.39 1.90 -14.56
N ARG A 258 8.15 1.69 -13.26
CA ARG A 258 8.75 2.44 -12.15
C ARG A 258 9.66 1.56 -11.28
N SER A 259 10.18 0.47 -11.84
CA SER A 259 11.13 -0.41 -11.15
C SER A 259 12.37 -0.52 -12.03
N ASP A 260 13.51 -0.16 -11.48
CA ASP A 260 14.83 -0.21 -12.11
C ASP A 260 15.39 -1.65 -12.05
N ASP A 261 14.89 -2.46 -11.13
CA ASP A 261 15.21 -3.89 -11.01
C ASP A 261 14.71 -4.75 -12.19
N VAL A 262 13.78 -4.23 -13.00
CA VAL A 262 13.26 -4.94 -14.17
C VAL A 262 13.16 -4.09 -15.42
N ALA A 263 13.69 -4.62 -16.53
CA ALA A 263 13.57 -3.99 -17.84
C ALA A 263 12.11 -3.66 -18.21
N PRO A 264 11.86 -2.46 -18.79
CA PRO A 264 10.53 -2.06 -19.25
C PRO A 264 9.89 -3.10 -20.16
N ILE A 265 8.59 -3.32 -19.97
CA ILE A 265 7.85 -4.34 -20.71
C ILE A 265 7.23 -3.69 -21.94
N GLY A 266 7.74 -4.02 -23.13
CA GLY A 266 7.14 -3.58 -24.40
C GLY A 266 5.70 -4.09 -24.58
N TRP A 267 4.71 -3.23 -24.35
CA TRP A 267 3.28 -3.55 -24.51
C TRP A 267 2.77 -3.34 -25.95
N GLY A 268 3.60 -2.81 -26.86
CA GLY A 268 3.32 -2.60 -28.29
C GLY A 268 4.58 -2.48 -29.16
N GLU A 269 4.40 -2.44 -30.47
CA GLU A 269 5.39 -1.99 -31.47
C GLU A 269 4.84 -0.67 -32.01
N THR A 270 5.26 0.50 -31.52
CA THR A 270 4.88 1.77 -32.14
C THR A 270 6.05 2.74 -32.21
N GLU A 271 6.17 3.36 -33.38
CA GLU A 271 7.22 4.26 -33.84
C GLU A 271 7.38 5.51 -32.95
N LEU A 272 8.57 5.64 -32.35
CA LEU A 272 9.54 6.75 -32.30
C LEU A 272 9.16 8.21 -32.72
N ALA A 273 7.96 8.50 -33.22
CA ALA A 273 7.68 9.70 -34.02
C ALA A 273 7.20 10.93 -33.21
N GLU A 274 6.63 10.76 -32.00
CA GLU A 274 6.25 11.91 -31.13
C GLU A 274 7.29 12.21 -30.05
N THR A 275 8.28 11.34 -29.87
CA THR A 275 9.33 11.48 -28.86
C THR A 275 10.48 12.38 -29.30
N THR A 276 10.56 12.72 -30.60
CA THR A 276 11.71 13.43 -31.17
C THR A 276 11.88 14.81 -30.56
N ASP A 277 10.82 15.61 -30.35
CA ASP A 277 11.01 17.00 -29.92
C ASP A 277 11.57 17.13 -28.49
N PHE A 278 11.09 16.29 -27.56
CA PHE A 278 11.64 16.20 -26.21
C PHE A 278 13.03 15.56 -26.20
N ALA A 279 13.22 14.47 -26.98
CA ALA A 279 14.51 13.80 -27.08
C ALA A 279 15.59 14.72 -27.67
N ASP A 280 15.26 15.44 -28.74
CA ASP A 280 16.10 16.41 -29.42
C ASP A 280 16.41 17.59 -28.49
N SER A 281 15.44 18.04 -27.69
CA SER A 281 15.63 19.09 -26.69
C SER A 281 16.57 18.64 -25.56
N LEU A 282 16.43 17.41 -25.06
CA LEU A 282 17.33 16.87 -24.04
C LEU A 282 18.74 16.65 -24.58
N ASP A 283 18.86 16.12 -25.80
CA ASP A 283 20.15 15.95 -26.48
C ASP A 283 20.83 17.29 -26.77
N ALA A 284 20.06 18.31 -27.15
CA ALA A 284 20.57 19.68 -27.31
C ALA A 284 21.07 20.25 -25.98
N LEU A 285 20.30 20.09 -24.90
CA LEU A 285 20.71 20.50 -23.56
C LEU A 285 22.00 19.82 -23.12
N CYS A 286 22.13 18.51 -23.40
CA CYS A 286 23.30 17.74 -23.03
C CYS A 286 24.55 18.21 -23.79
N ARG A 287 24.43 18.44 -25.10
CA ARG A 287 25.53 18.99 -25.92
C ARG A 287 25.95 20.39 -25.50
N ASP A 288 25.02 21.22 -25.02
CA ASP A 288 25.35 22.56 -24.51
C ASP A 288 26.17 22.48 -23.19
N LEU A 289 26.00 21.43 -22.39
CA LEU A 289 26.75 21.25 -21.14
C LEU A 289 28.24 20.92 -21.37
N ASP A 290 28.59 20.23 -22.45
CA ASP A 290 29.99 19.88 -22.81
C ASP A 290 30.89 21.12 -23.00
N GLY A 291 30.31 22.28 -23.33
CA GLY A 291 31.04 23.52 -23.63
C GLY A 291 30.85 24.65 -22.62
N THR A 292 30.15 24.40 -21.51
CA THR A 292 29.70 25.46 -20.60
C THR A 292 30.68 25.69 -19.45
N GLU A 293 31.03 26.95 -19.18
CA GLU A 293 31.93 27.31 -18.07
C GLU A 293 31.22 27.35 -16.70
N SER A 294 29.91 27.62 -16.70
CA SER A 294 29.09 27.73 -15.48
C SER A 294 27.63 27.45 -15.75
N VAL A 295 26.96 26.77 -14.81
CA VAL A 295 25.52 26.46 -14.88
C VAL A 295 24.78 27.29 -13.85
N THR A 296 23.76 28.04 -14.28
CA THR A 296 22.87 28.77 -13.37
C THR A 296 21.57 27.99 -13.17
N VAL A 297 21.31 27.55 -11.94
CA VAL A 297 20.06 26.91 -11.54
C VAL A 297 19.15 27.96 -10.93
N THR A 298 17.98 28.16 -11.55
CA THR A 298 17.00 29.17 -11.11
C THR A 298 15.75 28.48 -10.57
N VAL A 299 15.38 28.77 -9.32
CA VAL A 299 14.14 28.28 -8.68
C VAL A 299 13.31 29.49 -8.26
N GLY A 300 12.22 29.74 -8.98
CA GLY A 300 11.44 30.98 -8.83
C GLY A 300 12.29 32.21 -9.17
N ASP A 301 12.39 33.15 -8.23
CA ASP A 301 13.21 34.36 -8.38
C ASP A 301 14.67 34.21 -7.89
N THR A 302 15.06 33.03 -7.40
CA THR A 302 16.38 32.79 -6.82
C THR A 302 17.25 31.99 -7.79
N GLY A 303 18.39 32.56 -8.22
CA GLY A 303 19.36 31.90 -9.08
C GLY A 303 20.67 31.61 -8.35
N VAL A 304 21.18 30.38 -8.45
CA VAL A 304 22.50 29.99 -7.96
C VAL A 304 23.36 29.60 -9.16
N THR A 305 24.51 30.24 -9.32
CA THR A 305 25.48 29.89 -10.36
C THR A 305 26.54 28.95 -9.79
N LEU A 306 26.67 27.79 -10.41
CA LEU A 306 27.67 26.77 -10.12
C LEU A 306 28.72 26.75 -11.24
N PRO A 307 29.98 26.36 -10.95
CA PRO A 307 30.95 26.07 -12.01
C PRO A 307 30.47 24.90 -12.89
N ALA A 308 31.12 24.69 -14.02
CA ALA A 308 30.88 23.52 -14.87
C ALA A 308 30.88 22.21 -14.04
N PRO A 309 29.94 21.28 -14.30
CA PRO A 309 29.93 19.98 -13.65
C PRO A 309 31.14 19.14 -14.08
N ASP A 310 31.69 18.34 -13.17
CA ASP A 310 32.82 17.45 -13.45
C ASP A 310 32.40 16.23 -14.27
N GLU A 311 31.22 15.70 -13.96
CA GLU A 311 30.55 14.63 -14.71
C GLU A 311 29.11 15.06 -14.98
N HIS A 312 28.62 14.78 -16.18
CA HIS A 312 27.21 14.89 -16.49
C HIS A 312 26.76 13.66 -17.29
N ASP A 313 25.53 13.22 -17.07
CA ASP A 313 24.92 12.11 -17.79
C ASP A 313 23.49 12.50 -18.17
N CYS A 314 23.13 12.24 -19.42
CA CYS A 314 21.78 12.45 -19.93
C CYS A 314 21.29 11.15 -20.54
N GLY A 315 20.14 10.68 -20.06
CA GLY A 315 19.50 9.50 -20.61
C GLY A 315 18.07 9.78 -20.98
N LEU A 316 17.66 9.24 -22.13
CA LEU A 316 16.27 9.08 -22.49
C LEU A 316 15.89 7.64 -22.22
N GLU A 317 14.90 7.47 -21.36
CA GLU A 317 14.28 6.19 -21.11
C GLU A 317 12.85 6.23 -21.67
N GLN A 318 12.59 5.34 -22.62
CA GLN A 318 11.27 5.17 -23.18
C GLN A 318 10.57 4.04 -22.44
N VAL A 319 9.50 4.38 -21.73
CA VAL A 319 8.70 3.41 -20.99
C VAL A 319 7.48 3.08 -21.82
N ASP A 320 7.51 1.92 -22.47
CA ASP A 320 6.36 1.37 -23.16
C ASP A 320 5.30 0.98 -22.12
N ARG A 321 4.10 1.56 -22.22
CA ARG A 321 3.02 1.29 -21.26
C ARG A 321 1.76 0.76 -21.94
N PRO A 322 0.95 -0.05 -21.25
CA PRO A 322 -0.32 -0.48 -21.80
C PRO A 322 -1.22 0.73 -22.05
N ALA A 323 -2.01 0.71 -23.13
CA ALA A 323 -2.96 1.79 -23.47
C ALA A 323 -3.91 2.19 -22.32
N LEU A 324 -4.18 1.28 -21.37
CA LEU A 324 -4.99 1.58 -20.18
C LEU A 324 -4.35 2.61 -19.23
N LEU A 325 -3.02 2.78 -19.27
CA LEU A 325 -2.26 3.74 -18.48
C LEU A 325 -2.05 5.09 -19.19
N GLY A 326 -2.52 5.25 -20.43
CA GLY A 326 -2.34 6.48 -21.20
C GLY A 326 -1.39 6.34 -22.39
N GLY A 327 -0.78 5.17 -22.59
CA GLY A 327 0.18 4.94 -23.68
C GLY A 327 1.62 5.20 -23.24
N ASP A 328 2.54 5.16 -24.21
CA ASP A 328 3.98 5.24 -23.97
C ASP A 328 4.38 6.60 -23.39
N GLU A 329 5.35 6.60 -22.49
CA GLU A 329 5.88 7.80 -21.84
C GLU A 329 7.39 7.85 -22.05
N ALA A 330 7.92 9.00 -22.46
CA ALA A 330 9.35 9.23 -22.49
C ALA A 330 9.78 10.03 -21.27
N ARG A 331 10.75 9.49 -20.54
CA ARG A 331 11.39 10.14 -19.39
C ARG A 331 12.81 10.50 -19.77
N GLY A 332 13.17 11.75 -19.56
CA GLY A 332 14.55 12.21 -19.67
C GLY A 332 15.10 12.41 -18.26
N HIS A 333 16.31 11.95 -18.00
CA HIS A 333 17.04 12.33 -16.80
C HIS A 333 18.31 13.11 -17.18
N LEU A 334 18.67 14.08 -16.35
CA LEU A 334 19.92 14.82 -16.40
C LEU A 334 20.54 14.73 -15.01
N SER A 335 21.69 14.06 -14.91
CA SER A 335 22.49 14.04 -13.69
C SER A 335 23.69 14.97 -13.88
N LEU A 336 23.90 15.87 -12.92
CA LEU A 336 25.04 16.78 -12.88
C LEU A 336 25.80 16.52 -11.58
N ARG A 337 27.12 16.31 -11.66
CA ARG A 337 27.95 15.96 -10.50
C ARG A 337 29.11 16.93 -10.35
N TRP A 338 29.28 17.44 -9.14
CA TRP A 338 30.41 18.26 -8.73
C TRP A 338 31.20 17.52 -7.64
N VAL A 339 32.48 17.25 -7.89
CA VAL A 339 33.41 16.59 -6.97
C VAL A 339 34.27 17.66 -6.32
N GLY A 340 33.88 18.08 -5.10
CA GLY A 340 34.69 19.01 -4.32
C GLY A 340 35.97 18.34 -3.81
N GLU A 341 37.14 18.86 -4.17
CA GLU A 341 38.38 18.58 -3.44
C GLU A 341 38.23 19.15 -2.02
N ARG A 342 38.35 18.30 -1.00
CA ARG A 342 38.35 18.70 0.42
C ARG A 342 39.73 19.17 0.89
#